data_AF-A0A537JG37-F1
#
_entry.id   AF-A0A537JG37-F1
#
_cell.length_a   1.000
_cell.length_b   1.000
_cell.length_c   1.000
_cell.angle_alpha   90.00
_cell.angle_beta   90.00
_cell.angle_gamma   90.00
#
_symmetry.space_group_name_H-M   'P 1'
#
loop_
_entity.id
_entity.type
_entity.pdbx_description
1 polymer ?
#
loop_
_entity_poly.entity_id
_entity_poly.type
_entity_poly.pdbx_seq_one_letter_code
_entity_poly.pdbx_strand_id
1 'polypeptide(L)'
;MDPLEPLRRVARDVTDPQLVARAIETLMWLAIIALAAWVALRISHALLRHTTAWRAAEPAGRITPIIEGLLRYAIIFTALILMLDAVHVNVTPVLASATVLGLTLGFGAQYLIRDLLAGVFLIAEGTIQAGDV
;
A
#
# COMPACT_ATOMS: atom_id res chain seq x y z
N MET A 1 1.68 -27.85 46.86
CA MET A 1 1.53 -27.28 45.50
C MET A 1 2.12 -25.90 45.54
N ASP A 2 3.32 -25.71 44.99
CA ASP A 2 3.98 -24.41 45.03
C ASP A 2 3.24 -23.41 44.13
N PRO A 3 2.74 -22.28 44.67
CA PRO A 3 1.95 -21.31 43.90
C PRO A 3 2.76 -20.53 42.86
N LEU A 4 4.10 -20.68 42.84
CA LEU A 4 5.02 -19.96 41.95
C LEU A 4 5.56 -20.82 40.79
N GLU A 5 5.16 -22.09 40.71
CA GLU A 5 5.47 -23.02 39.61
C GLU A 5 5.17 -22.48 38.20
N PRO A 6 3.99 -21.86 37.92
CA PRO A 6 3.67 -21.37 36.57
C PRO A 6 4.55 -20.19 36.14
N LEU A 7 4.94 -19.32 37.06
CA LEU A 7 5.82 -18.17 36.76
C LEU A 7 7.24 -18.62 36.42
N ARG A 8 7.72 -19.70 37.05
CA ARG A 8 9.05 -20.27 36.80
C ARG A 8 9.14 -21.01 35.46
N ARG A 9 8.01 -21.49 34.92
CA ARG A 9 7.93 -22.05 33.56
C ARG A 9 8.01 -20.95 32.51
N VAL A 10 7.21 -19.88 32.66
CA VAL A 10 7.27 -18.71 31.77
C VAL A 10 8.65 -18.04 31.80
N ALA A 11 9.27 -17.89 32.98
CA ALA A 11 10.62 -17.34 33.08
C ALA A 11 11.70 -18.22 32.41
N ARG A 12 11.50 -19.55 32.37
CA ARG A 12 12.39 -20.49 31.68
C ARG A 12 12.19 -20.45 30.17
N ASP A 13 10.95 -20.47 29.70
CA ASP A 13 10.61 -20.37 28.28
C ASP A 13 11.01 -19.00 27.69
N VAL A 14 10.83 -17.89 28.43
CA VAL A 14 11.30 -16.56 27.99
C VAL A 14 12.83 -16.47 27.92
N THR A 15 13.56 -17.34 28.63
CA THR A 15 15.03 -17.42 28.60
C THR A 15 15.53 -18.42 27.55
N ASP A 16 14.64 -19.06 26.77
CA ASP A 16 15.08 -19.92 25.68
C ASP A 16 15.71 -19.09 24.55
N PRO A 17 16.98 -19.35 24.18
CA PRO A 17 17.70 -18.58 23.15
C PRO A 17 16.98 -18.55 21.80
N GLN A 18 16.17 -19.58 21.53
CA GLN A 18 15.43 -19.74 20.29
C GLN A 18 14.21 -18.80 20.20
N LEU A 19 13.52 -18.55 21.31
CA LEU A 19 12.38 -17.63 21.35
C LEU A 19 12.83 -16.19 21.21
N VAL A 20 13.94 -15.84 21.88
CA VAL A 20 14.57 -14.52 21.75
C VAL A 20 15.05 -14.28 20.31
N ALA A 21 15.70 -15.27 19.67
CA ALA A 21 16.16 -15.15 18.29
C ALA A 21 15.00 -14.92 17.30
N ARG A 22 13.91 -15.70 17.43
CA ARG A 22 12.70 -15.52 16.58
C ARG A 22 12.02 -14.17 16.82
N ALA A 23 11.93 -13.75 18.08
CA ALA A 23 11.34 -12.45 18.42
C ALA A 23 12.14 -11.29 17.80
N ILE A 24 13.48 -11.35 17.85
CA ILE A 24 14.36 -10.35 17.23
C ILE A 24 14.19 -10.34 15.70
N GLU A 25 14.13 -11.50 15.06
CA GLU A 25 13.91 -11.62 13.62
C GLU A 25 12.57 -11.01 13.18
N THR A 26 11.47 -11.36 13.86
CA THR A 26 10.15 -10.79 13.59
C THR A 26 10.13 -9.28 13.82
N LEU A 27 10.74 -8.80 14.91
CA LEU A 27 10.84 -7.36 15.21
C LEU A 27 11.63 -6.61 14.13
N MET A 28 12.72 -7.21 13.64
CA MET A 28 13.55 -6.66 12.57
C MET A 28 12.77 -6.55 11.26
N TRP A 29 12.07 -7.62 10.85
CA TRP A 29 11.22 -7.59 9.66
C TRP A 29 10.10 -6.54 9.78
N LEU A 30 9.43 -6.48 10.93
CA LEU A 30 8.42 -5.47 11.19
C LEU A 30 8.98 -4.04 11.11
N ALA A 31 10.17 -3.81 11.67
CA ALA A 31 10.84 -2.51 11.61
C ALA A 31 11.21 -2.11 10.17
N ILE A 32 11.69 -3.06 9.36
CA ILE A 32 12.00 -2.83 7.94
C ILE A 32 10.74 -2.48 7.16
N ILE A 33 9.65 -3.24 7.35
CA ILE A 33 8.37 -2.97 6.67
C ILE A 33 7.81 -1.62 7.10
N ALA A 34 7.84 -1.30 8.40
CA ALA A 34 7.40 0.00 8.91
C ALA A 34 8.23 1.15 8.35
N LEU A 35 9.56 1.00 8.27
CA LEU A 35 10.45 1.99 7.68
C LEU A 35 10.16 2.17 6.19
N ALA A 36 10.00 1.08 5.43
CA ALA A 36 9.67 1.12 4.02
C ALA A 36 8.32 1.82 3.76
N ALA A 37 7.29 1.48 4.56
CA ALA A 37 5.98 2.13 4.49
C ALA A 37 6.08 3.62 4.83
N TRP A 38 6.83 3.98 5.87
CA TRP A 38 7.07 5.38 6.24
C TRP A 38 7.78 6.15 5.13
N VAL A 39 8.82 5.58 4.52
CA VAL A 39 9.54 6.18 3.38
C VAL A 39 8.61 6.32 2.18
N ALA A 40 7.84 5.30 1.84
CA ALA A 40 6.89 5.33 0.72
C ALA A 40 5.83 6.43 0.92
N LEU A 41 5.28 6.56 2.12
CA LEU A 41 4.35 7.64 2.47
C LEU A 41 5.03 9.02 2.46
N ARG A 42 6.31 9.10 2.85
CA ARG A 42 7.06 10.36 2.82
C ARG A 42 7.34 10.80 1.39
N ILE A 43 7.67 9.85 0.51
CA ILE A 43 7.87 10.06 -0.92
C ILE A 43 6.56 10.44 -1.60
N SER A 44 5.44 9.80 -1.27
CA SER A 44 4.13 10.13 -1.85
C SER A 44 3.77 11.59 -1.60
N HIS A 45 3.88 12.06 -0.36
CA HIS A 45 3.61 13.47 -0.03
C HIS A 45 4.66 14.43 -0.64
N ALA A 46 5.90 13.98 -0.85
CA ALA A 46 6.96 14.80 -1.46
C ALA A 46 6.79 14.97 -2.98
N LEU A 47 6.43 13.91 -3.70
CA LEU A 47 6.17 13.97 -5.16
C LEU A 47 4.97 14.85 -5.49
N LEU A 48 3.95 14.83 -4.63
CA LEU A 48 2.72 15.59 -4.85
C LEU A 48 2.92 17.10 -4.67
N ARG A 49 3.92 17.52 -3.89
CA ARG A 49 4.27 18.95 -3.73
C ARG A 49 5.02 19.54 -4.93
N HIS A 50 5.78 18.72 -5.68
CA HIS A 50 6.50 19.21 -6.86
C HIS A 50 5.60 19.42 -8.08
N THR A 51 4.49 18.69 -8.19
CA THR A 51 3.53 18.83 -9.31
C THR A 51 2.41 19.83 -9.03
N THR A 52 2.09 20.11 -7.76
CA THR A 52 1.05 21.08 -7.38
C THR A 52 1.51 22.54 -7.42
N ALA A 53 2.81 22.82 -7.42
CA ALA A 53 3.35 24.17 -7.53
C ALA A 53 3.15 24.83 -8.92
N TRP A 54 2.81 24.06 -9.96
CA TRP A 54 2.62 24.56 -11.33
C TRP A 54 1.14 24.72 -11.76
N ARG A 55 0.16 24.31 -10.93
CA ARG A 55 -1.25 24.14 -11.35
C ARG A 55 -2.29 24.85 -10.47
N ALA A 56 -1.91 25.86 -9.69
CA ALA A 56 -2.85 26.62 -8.86
C ALA A 56 -3.92 27.41 -9.65
N ALA A 57 -3.95 27.33 -10.99
CA ALA A 57 -4.86 28.07 -11.85
C ALA A 57 -5.84 27.21 -12.70
N GLU A 58 -5.84 25.87 -12.63
CA GLU A 58 -6.67 25.03 -13.51
C GLU A 58 -7.65 24.09 -12.77
N PRO A 59 -8.82 23.74 -13.37
CA PRO A 59 -9.80 22.79 -12.83
C PRO A 59 -9.26 21.40 -12.47
N ALA A 60 -8.03 21.06 -12.90
CA ALA A 60 -7.33 19.81 -12.62
C ALA A 60 -7.09 19.54 -11.11
N GLY A 61 -7.21 20.55 -10.25
CA GLY A 61 -6.99 20.41 -8.80
C GLY A 61 -7.96 19.48 -8.06
N ARG A 62 -9.10 19.09 -8.65
CA ARG A 62 -10.09 18.21 -7.99
C ARG A 62 -9.75 16.72 -8.03
N ILE A 63 -8.96 16.27 -9.02
CA ILE A 63 -8.65 14.84 -9.22
C ILE A 63 -7.39 14.44 -8.43
N THR A 64 -6.45 15.38 -8.25
CA THR A 64 -5.21 15.20 -7.48
C THR A 64 -5.43 14.60 -6.08
N PRO A 65 -6.34 15.10 -5.23
CA PRO A 65 -6.54 14.54 -3.88
C PRO A 65 -7.12 13.12 -3.91
N ILE A 66 -7.88 12.75 -4.94
CA ILE A 66 -8.45 11.40 -5.09
C ILE A 66 -7.34 10.38 -5.39
N ILE A 67 -6.43 10.73 -6.31
CA ILE A 67 -5.28 9.88 -6.67
C ILE A 67 -4.32 9.74 -5.49
N GLU A 68 -4.04 10.85 -4.78
CA GLU A 68 -3.23 10.83 -3.55
C GLU A 68 -3.84 9.92 -2.48
N GLY A 69 -5.14 10.05 -2.24
CA GLY A 69 -5.88 9.19 -1.31
C GLY A 69 -5.76 7.72 -1.69
N LEU A 70 -6.00 7.38 -2.96
CA LEU A 70 -5.92 6.01 -3.46
C LEU A 70 -4.52 5.41 -3.29
N LEU A 71 -3.48 6.15 -3.64
CA LEU A 71 -2.09 5.71 -3.51
C LEU A 71 -1.71 5.48 -2.03
N ARG A 72 -2.14 6.40 -1.15
CA ARG A 72 -1.93 6.28 0.30
C ARG A 72 -2.63 5.05 0.87
N TYR A 73 -3.88 4.79 0.49
CA TYR A 73 -4.61 3.60 0.91
C TYR A 73 -3.92 2.31 0.41
N ALA A 74 -3.45 2.28 -0.83
CA ALA A 74 -2.72 1.13 -1.38
C ALA A 74 -1.43 0.83 -0.59
N ILE A 75 -0.61 1.85 -0.29
CA ILE A 75 0.62 1.69 0.49
C ILE A 75 0.34 1.13 1.89
N ILE A 76 -0.64 1.70 2.60
CA ILE A 76 -1.02 1.25 3.95
C ILE A 76 -1.53 -0.19 3.90
N PHE A 77 -2.36 -0.53 2.91
CA PHE A 77 -2.91 -1.87 2.73
C PHE A 77 -1.82 -2.91 2.49
N THR A 78 -0.88 -2.66 1.58
CA THR A 78 0.26 -3.55 1.34
C THR A 78 1.15 -3.69 2.58
N ALA A 79 1.45 -2.58 3.27
CA ALA A 79 2.22 -2.62 4.50
C ALA A 79 1.57 -3.48 5.58
N LEU A 80 0.23 -3.37 5.75
CA LEU A 80 -0.52 -4.17 6.70
C LEU A 80 -0.41 -5.67 6.40
N ILE A 81 -0.61 -6.07 5.13
CA ILE A 81 -0.45 -7.46 4.70
C ILE A 81 0.95 -7.99 5.03
N LEU A 82 2.00 -7.23 4.70
CA LEU A 82 3.38 -7.64 4.96
C LEU A 82 3.66 -7.78 6.46
N MET A 83 3.07 -6.91 7.29
CA MET A 83 3.17 -7.03 8.75
C MET A 83 2.47 -8.28 9.29
N LEU A 84 1.31 -8.65 8.73
CA LEU A 84 0.62 -9.90 9.09
C LEU A 84 1.48 -11.13 8.75
N ASP A 85 2.10 -11.13 7.56
CA ASP A 85 2.99 -12.20 7.11
C ASP A 85 4.23 -12.33 8.01
N ALA A 86 4.80 -11.21 8.46
CA ALA A 86 5.96 -11.20 9.37
C ALA A 86 5.66 -11.86 10.74
N VAL A 87 4.40 -11.83 11.19
CA VAL A 87 3.95 -12.50 12.43
C VAL A 87 3.43 -13.92 12.14
N HIS A 88 3.73 -14.46 10.95
CA HIS A 88 3.33 -15.80 10.49
C HIS A 88 1.81 -16.00 10.39
N VAL A 89 1.04 -14.92 10.18
CA VAL A 89 -0.38 -15.01 9.86
C VAL A 89 -0.53 -15.32 8.38
N ASN A 90 -1.35 -16.31 8.02
CA ASN A 90 -1.58 -16.65 6.63
C ASN A 90 -2.32 -15.51 5.90
N VAL A 91 -1.61 -14.80 5.04
CA VAL A 91 -2.15 -13.68 4.24
C VAL A 91 -2.85 -14.11 2.96
N THR A 92 -2.74 -15.39 2.56
CA THR A 92 -3.32 -15.91 1.30
C THR A 92 -4.81 -15.60 1.16
N PRO A 93 -5.67 -15.78 2.17
CA PRO A 93 -7.10 -15.43 2.06
C PRO A 93 -7.33 -13.92 1.89
N VAL A 94 -6.49 -13.09 2.51
CA VAL A 94 -6.57 -11.63 2.42
C VAL A 94 -6.17 -11.18 1.01
N LEU A 95 -5.08 -11.70 0.44
CA LEU A 95 -4.69 -11.42 -0.94
C LEU A 95 -5.73 -11.92 -1.95
N ALA A 96 -6.28 -13.11 -1.73
CA ALA A 96 -7.31 -13.68 -2.61
C ALA A 96 -8.56 -12.79 -2.66
N SER A 97 -9.06 -12.35 -1.49
CA SER A 97 -10.21 -11.44 -1.42
C SER A 97 -9.91 -10.05 -1.98
N ALA A 98 -8.73 -9.50 -1.72
CA ALA A 98 -8.28 -8.23 -2.29
C ALA A 98 -8.21 -8.28 -3.83
N THR A 99 -7.80 -9.41 -4.39
CA THR A 99 -7.74 -9.63 -5.84
C THR A 99 -9.14 -9.61 -6.44
N VAL A 100 -10.10 -10.32 -5.84
CA VAL A 100 -11.49 -10.33 -6.31
C VAL A 100 -12.10 -8.93 -6.22
N LEU A 101 -11.90 -8.21 -5.10
CA LEU A 101 -12.35 -6.83 -4.95
C LEU A 101 -11.71 -5.90 -5.99
N GLY A 102 -10.41 -6.06 -6.24
CA GLY A 102 -9.68 -5.31 -7.24
C GLY A 102 -10.21 -5.52 -8.66
N LEU A 103 -10.57 -6.77 -9.02
CA LEU A 103 -11.22 -7.07 -10.28
C LEU A 103 -12.58 -6.39 -10.41
N THR A 104 -13.41 -6.43 -9.36
CA THR A 104 -14.70 -5.75 -9.35
C THR A 104 -14.56 -4.24 -9.54
N LEU A 105 -13.61 -3.61 -8.86
CA LEU A 105 -13.31 -2.19 -9.04
C LEU A 105 -12.79 -1.90 -10.46
N GLY A 106 -11.96 -2.78 -11.01
CA GLY A 106 -11.46 -2.70 -12.38
C GLY A 106 -12.57 -2.78 -13.43
N PHE A 107 -13.55 -3.66 -13.23
CA PHE A 107 -14.73 -3.73 -14.09
C PHE A 107 -15.59 -2.46 -13.99
N GLY A 108 -15.70 -1.84 -12.81
CA GLY A 108 -16.36 -0.54 -12.67
C GLY A 108 -15.67 0.60 -13.42
N ALA A 109 -14.35 0.52 -13.61
CA ALA A 109 -13.55 1.51 -14.33
C ALA A 109 -13.38 1.21 -15.84
N GLN A 110 -13.98 0.12 -16.35
CA GLN A 110 -13.74 -0.37 -17.72
C GLN A 110 -14.04 0.70 -18.79
N TYR A 111 -15.13 1.45 -18.63
CA TYR A 111 -15.48 2.52 -19.57
C TYR A 111 -14.47 3.67 -19.57
N LEU A 112 -14.00 4.08 -18.38
CA LEU A 112 -12.99 5.13 -18.24
C LEU A 112 -11.68 4.77 -18.97
N ILE A 113 -11.25 3.51 -18.83
CA ILE A 113 -10.02 3.03 -19.49
C ILE A 113 -10.20 3.02 -21.01
N ARG A 114 -11.37 2.59 -21.50
CA ARG A 114 -11.68 2.61 -22.94
C ARG A 114 -11.62 4.03 -23.50
N ASP A 115 -12.23 4.98 -22.80
CA ASP A 115 -12.29 6.38 -23.25
C ASP A 115 -10.90 7.02 -23.22
N LEU A 116 -10.09 6.73 -22.19
CA LEU A 116 -8.70 7.18 -22.11
C LEU A 116 -7.87 6.65 -23.28
N LEU A 117 -7.94 5.34 -23.56
CA LEU A 117 -7.21 4.72 -24.65
C LEU A 117 -7.66 5.29 -26.00
N ALA A 118 -8.97 5.42 -26.23
CA ALA A 118 -9.50 6.03 -27.45
C ALA A 118 -8.96 7.46 -27.64
N GLY A 119 -8.93 8.27 -26.58
CA GLY A 119 -8.35 9.61 -26.61
C GLY A 119 -6.86 9.61 -26.99
N VAL A 120 -6.05 8.73 -26.39
CA VAL A 120 -4.63 8.60 -26.73
C VAL A 120 -4.44 8.15 -28.19
N PHE A 121 -5.23 7.19 -28.67
CA PHE A 121 -5.18 6.71 -30.05
C PHE A 121 -5.57 7.79 -31.06
N LEU A 122 -6.62 8.57 -30.80
CA LEU A 122 -7.05 9.67 -31.66
C LEU A 122 -5.96 10.73 -31.84
N ILE A 123 -5.21 11.03 -30.77
CA ILE A 123 -4.07 11.95 -30.82
C ILE A 123 -2.90 11.31 -31.57
N ALA A 124 -2.61 10.03 -31.32
CA ALA A 124 -1.52 9.30 -31.96
C ALA A 124 -1.73 9.13 -33.47
N GLU A 125 -2.98 8.96 -33.92
CA GLU A 125 -3.36 8.85 -35.33
C GLU A 125 -3.46 10.22 -36.03
N GLY A 126 -3.36 11.33 -35.30
CA GLY A 126 -3.43 12.68 -35.85
C GLY A 126 -4.82 13.10 -36.32
N THR A 127 -5.87 12.38 -35.89
CA THR A 127 -7.27 12.65 -36.22
C THR A 127 -7.79 13.91 -35.52
N ILE A 128 -7.16 14.28 -34.40
CA ILE A 128 -7.33 15.57 -33.70
C ILE A 128 -5.93 16.11 -33.38
N GLN A 129 -5.59 17.31 -33.88
CA GLN A 129 -4.32 17.97 -33.60
C GLN A 129 -4.41 18.77 -32.29
N ALA A 130 -3.33 18.76 -31.50
CA ALA A 130 -3.27 19.50 -30.25
C ALA A 130 -3.38 21.01 -30.54
N GLY A 131 -4.58 21.58 -30.35
CA GLY A 131 -4.86 23.00 -30.58
C GLY A 131 -5.99 23.31 -31.58
N ASP A 132 -6.63 22.31 -32.20
CA ASP A 132 -7.83 22.57 -33.01
C ASP A 132 -9.04 22.87 -32.09
N VAL A 133 -9.61 24.06 -32.27
CA VAL A 133 -10.85 24.56 -31.64
C VAL A 133 -11.96 24.71 -32.66
#